data_AF-A0A519T0V0-F1
#
_entry.id   AF-A0A519T0V0-F1
#
_cell.length_a   1.000
_cell.length_b   1.000
_cell.length_c   1.000
_cell.angle_alpha   90.00
_cell.angle_beta   90.00
_cell.angle_gamma   90.00
#
_symmetry.space_group_name_H-M   'P 1'
#
loop_
_entity.id
_entity.type
_entity.pdbx_description
1 polymer ?
#
loop_
_entity_poly.entity_id
_entity_poly.type
_entity_poly.pdbx_seq_one_letter_code
_entity_poly.pdbx_strand_id
1 'polypeptide(L)'
;MSSTMACTLEAMVDDIRTQRRKEKATRLFFLPFEQEFFRFRVHIEQEERRYFTNLSARWYNKALARFWGVADSGLPPGPLTNLLYIIPLAHSIVGDLPRTQRCFESVLGQPVQLRVVAPLRHVLPATPGSHPSEGTLGNLALGRDLVLGGEYQETLPALEITLQKLSVAELETYLADEWPAKALHLLCTYFVAFETDVVVQYEMATPTLSFSLGEGEEAPVLGYTTGGI
;
A
#
# COMPACT_ATOMS: atom_id res chain seq x y z
N MET A 1 25.77 70.75 -53.43
CA MET A 1 24.79 69.74 -52.98
C MET A 1 25.46 68.48 -52.38
N SER A 2 26.75 68.21 -52.62
CA SER A 2 27.44 67.03 -52.05
C SER A 2 27.86 67.13 -50.57
N SER A 3 27.97 68.35 -50.01
CA SER A 3 28.40 68.54 -48.61
C SER A 3 27.28 68.23 -47.59
N THR A 4 26.01 68.45 -47.95
CA THR A 4 24.87 68.18 -47.06
C THR A 4 24.62 66.68 -46.89
N MET A 5 24.83 65.86 -47.94
CA MET A 5 24.71 64.39 -47.86
C MET A 5 25.83 63.72 -47.04
N ALA A 6 27.05 64.27 -47.07
CA ALA A 6 28.15 63.77 -46.25
C ALA A 6 27.88 64.01 -44.75
N CYS A 7 27.38 65.20 -44.40
CA CYS A 7 27.01 65.53 -43.02
C CYS A 7 25.87 64.66 -42.48
N THR A 8 24.89 64.30 -43.32
CA THR A 8 23.80 63.38 -42.92
C THR A 8 24.28 61.93 -42.71
N LEU A 9 25.27 61.47 -43.47
CA LEU A 9 25.84 60.13 -43.31
C LEU A 9 26.70 60.03 -42.03
N GLU A 10 27.49 61.06 -41.74
CA GLU A 10 28.27 61.13 -40.49
C GLU A 10 27.36 61.18 -39.26
N ALA A 11 26.29 61.99 -39.29
CA ALA A 11 25.29 62.03 -38.23
C ALA A 11 24.60 60.67 -38.03
N MET A 12 24.25 59.98 -39.12
CA MET A 12 23.61 58.65 -39.05
C MET A 12 24.56 57.59 -38.47
N VAL A 13 25.87 57.65 -38.78
CA VAL A 13 26.88 56.74 -38.22
C VAL A 13 27.07 56.97 -36.72
N ASP A 14 27.05 58.23 -36.26
CA ASP A 14 27.16 58.54 -34.84
C ASP A 14 25.89 58.19 -34.06
N ASP A 15 24.70 58.35 -34.64
CA ASP A 15 23.45 57.84 -34.06
C ASP A 15 23.47 56.33 -33.89
N ILE A 16 23.96 55.57 -34.88
CA ILE A 16 24.14 54.11 -34.77
C ILE A 16 25.12 53.76 -33.63
N ARG A 17 26.21 54.52 -33.47
CA ARG A 17 27.19 54.30 -32.39
C ARG A 17 26.59 54.59 -31.03
N THR A 18 25.81 55.66 -30.88
CA THR A 18 25.15 55.99 -29.61
C THR A 18 24.07 54.97 -29.27
N GLN A 19 23.29 54.51 -30.26
CA GLN A 19 22.30 53.45 -30.10
C GLN A 19 22.93 52.14 -29.62
N ARG A 20 24.04 51.71 -30.25
CA ARG A 20 24.79 50.51 -29.83
C ARG A 20 25.36 50.61 -28.42
N ARG A 21 25.83 51.80 -28.03
CA ARG A 21 26.32 52.04 -26.65
C ARG A 21 25.18 51.95 -25.63
N LYS A 22 24.03 52.56 -25.94
CA LYS A 22 22.81 52.47 -25.11
C LYS A 22 22.37 51.02 -24.99
N GLU A 23 22.26 50.29 -26.10
CA GLU A 23 21.87 48.89 -26.10
C GLU A 23 22.81 48.02 -25.26
N LYS A 24 24.14 48.20 -25.38
CA LYS A 24 25.12 47.46 -24.58
C LYS A 24 24.99 47.77 -23.08
N ALA A 25 24.79 49.03 -22.72
CA ALA A 25 24.60 49.44 -21.34
C ALA A 25 23.29 48.89 -20.76
N THR A 26 22.20 48.93 -21.53
CA THR A 26 20.89 48.38 -21.16
C THR A 26 20.96 46.87 -20.97
N ARG A 27 21.64 46.12 -21.85
CA ARG A 27 21.86 44.68 -21.68
C ARG A 27 22.62 44.38 -20.38
N LEU A 28 23.68 45.12 -20.09
CA LEU A 28 24.44 44.94 -18.83
C LEU A 28 23.61 45.27 -17.59
N PHE A 29 22.72 46.26 -17.69
CA PHE A 29 21.81 46.62 -16.61
C PHE A 29 20.77 45.52 -16.32
N PHE A 30 20.21 44.90 -17.36
CA PHE A 30 19.20 43.84 -17.19
C PHE A 30 19.77 42.44 -16.99
N LEU A 31 21.06 42.22 -17.32
CA LEU A 31 21.71 40.91 -17.24
C LEU A 31 21.53 40.20 -15.87
N PRO A 32 21.69 40.86 -14.70
CA PRO A 32 21.51 40.19 -13.41
C PRO A 32 20.07 39.72 -13.19
N PHE A 33 19.08 40.50 -13.63
CA PHE A 33 17.67 40.12 -13.52
C PHE A 33 17.33 38.92 -14.42
N GLU A 34 17.79 38.95 -15.67
CA GLU A 34 17.60 37.84 -16.60
C GLU A 34 18.24 36.55 -16.07
N GLN A 35 19.46 36.65 -15.54
CA GLN A 35 20.17 35.52 -14.92
C GLN A 35 19.40 34.93 -13.74
N GLU A 36 18.80 35.76 -12.87
CA GLU A 36 17.96 35.28 -11.78
C GLU A 36 16.70 34.57 -12.29
N PHE A 37 16.01 35.11 -13.30
CA PHE A 37 14.87 34.44 -13.91
C PHE A 37 15.24 33.08 -14.52
N PHE A 38 16.40 32.98 -15.19
CA PHE A 38 16.88 31.71 -15.72
C PHE A 38 17.26 30.75 -14.60
N ARG A 39 17.91 31.23 -13.53
CA ARG A 39 18.26 30.41 -12.36
C ARG A 39 17.02 29.79 -11.71
N PHE A 40 15.98 30.59 -11.48
CA PHE A 40 14.72 30.08 -10.92
C PHE A 40 14.07 29.05 -11.84
N ARG A 41 14.09 29.27 -13.16
CA ARG A 41 13.53 28.32 -14.12
C ARG A 41 14.25 26.98 -14.11
N VAL A 42 15.59 27.00 -14.06
CA VAL A 42 16.39 25.78 -13.92
C VAL A 42 16.13 25.11 -12.58
N HIS A 43 15.98 25.88 -11.50
CA HIS A 43 15.69 25.33 -10.18
C HIS A 43 14.31 24.65 -10.12
N ILE A 44 13.28 25.23 -10.75
CA ILE A 44 11.96 24.61 -10.85
C ILE A 44 12.04 23.29 -11.63
N GLU A 45 12.67 23.31 -12.80
CA GLU A 45 12.86 22.10 -13.62
C GLU A 45 13.65 21.01 -12.87
N GLN A 46 14.67 21.39 -12.10
CA GLN A 46 15.44 20.45 -11.27
C GLN A 46 14.59 19.83 -10.17
N GLU A 47 13.75 20.61 -9.49
CA GLU A 47 12.83 20.09 -8.47
C GLU A 47 11.75 19.22 -9.11
N GLU A 48 11.15 19.60 -10.24
CA GLU A 48 10.22 18.75 -11.01
C GLU A 48 10.85 17.40 -11.41
N ARG A 49 12.07 17.43 -11.95
CA ARG A 49 12.81 16.20 -12.23
C ARG A 49 13.07 15.39 -10.98
N ARG A 50 13.39 16.03 -9.85
CA ARG A 50 13.59 15.36 -8.56
C ARG A 50 12.31 14.67 -8.08
N TYR A 51 11.15 15.29 -8.28
CA TYR A 51 9.83 14.70 -8.00
C TYR A 51 9.57 13.45 -8.87
N PHE A 52 9.83 13.53 -10.19
CA PHE A 52 9.57 12.42 -11.12
C PHE A 52 10.60 11.28 -11.06
N THR A 53 11.88 11.60 -10.87
CA THR A 53 12.97 10.59 -10.89
C THR A 53 13.14 9.88 -9.55
N ASN A 54 12.80 10.54 -8.44
CA ASN A 54 12.85 9.94 -7.11
C ASN A 54 11.45 9.69 -6.56
N LEU A 55 10.59 8.99 -7.29
CA LEU A 55 9.37 8.40 -6.68
C LEU A 55 9.72 7.46 -5.51
N SER A 56 10.95 6.94 -5.45
CA SER A 56 11.49 6.22 -4.28
C SER A 56 12.06 7.12 -3.18
N ALA A 57 11.96 8.45 -3.29
CA ALA A 57 12.41 9.35 -2.25
C ALA A 57 11.54 9.19 -1.00
N ARG A 58 12.22 9.01 0.13
CA ARG A 58 11.62 8.83 1.46
C ARG A 58 10.58 9.90 1.83
N TRP A 59 10.71 11.13 1.31
CA TRP A 59 9.74 12.21 1.56
C TRP A 59 8.43 12.01 0.76
N TYR A 60 8.52 11.50 -0.48
CA TYR A 60 7.36 11.26 -1.34
C TYR A 60 6.53 10.09 -0.82
N ASN A 61 7.18 8.99 -0.44
CA ASN A 61 6.51 7.88 0.24
C ASN A 61 5.84 8.32 1.53
N LYS A 62 6.44 9.26 2.28
CA LYS A 62 5.82 9.82 3.49
C LYS A 62 4.58 10.66 3.16
N ALA A 63 4.62 11.48 2.12
CA ALA A 63 3.48 12.27 1.68
C ALA A 63 2.33 11.37 1.18
N LEU A 64 2.63 10.39 0.33
CA LEU A 64 1.66 9.40 -0.13
C LEU A 64 1.11 8.55 1.02
N ALA A 65 1.96 8.08 1.93
CA ALA A 65 1.50 7.30 3.09
C ALA A 65 0.53 8.11 3.95
N ARG A 66 0.77 9.42 4.10
CA ARG A 66 -0.16 10.30 4.83
C ARG A 66 -1.47 10.51 4.07
N PHE A 67 -1.41 10.68 2.75
CA PHE A 67 -2.59 10.81 1.90
C PHE A 67 -3.50 9.58 1.98
N TRP A 68 -2.90 8.38 1.95
CA TRP A 68 -3.61 7.11 2.07
C TRP A 68 -3.82 6.66 3.52
N GLY A 69 -3.50 7.47 4.54
CA GLY A 69 -3.71 7.09 5.94
C GLY A 69 -2.88 5.89 6.44
N VAL A 70 -1.83 5.50 5.72
CA VAL A 70 -0.93 4.37 6.05
C VAL A 70 0.40 4.81 6.68
N ALA A 71 0.58 6.10 6.96
CA ALA A 71 1.81 6.63 7.55
C ALA A 71 2.13 6.04 8.94
N ASP A 72 1.10 5.78 9.75
CA ASP A 72 1.23 5.30 11.14
C ASP A 72 1.00 3.79 11.26
N SER A 73 1.00 3.08 10.14
CA SER A 73 0.69 1.64 10.07
C SER A 73 1.75 0.72 10.69
N GLY A 74 2.95 1.24 10.98
CA GLY A 74 4.07 0.46 11.50
C GLY A 74 4.73 -0.47 10.48
N LEU A 75 4.42 -0.31 9.19
CA LEU A 75 5.01 -1.14 8.12
C LEU A 75 6.50 -0.79 7.88
N PRO A 76 7.36 -1.78 7.62
CA PRO A 76 8.72 -1.54 7.16
C PRO A 76 8.73 -0.79 5.81
N PRO A 77 9.83 -0.08 5.47
CA PRO A 77 9.86 0.80 4.30
C PRO A 77 9.68 0.05 2.96
N GLY A 78 10.11 -1.21 2.86
CA GLY A 78 9.94 -2.03 1.66
C GLY A 78 8.46 -2.34 1.37
N PRO A 79 7.76 -3.08 2.25
CA PRO A 79 6.33 -3.35 2.13
C PRO A 79 5.47 -2.08 1.98
N LEU A 80 5.79 -1.02 2.74
CA LEU A 80 5.10 0.26 2.62
C LEU A 80 5.23 0.84 1.20
N THR A 81 6.45 0.84 0.66
CA THR A 81 6.69 1.35 -0.70
C THR A 81 5.92 0.53 -1.73
N ASN A 82 5.96 -0.81 -1.64
CA ASN A 82 5.20 -1.68 -2.53
C ASN A 82 3.70 -1.39 -2.46
N LEU A 83 3.15 -1.28 -1.26
CA LEU A 83 1.73 -0.98 -1.05
C LEU A 83 1.34 0.37 -1.69
N LEU A 84 2.15 1.42 -1.53
CA LEU A 84 1.87 2.74 -2.10
C LEU A 84 1.85 2.75 -3.64
N TYR A 85 2.59 1.86 -4.29
CA TYR A 85 2.55 1.70 -5.74
C TYR A 85 1.34 0.89 -6.21
N ILE A 86 0.85 -0.05 -5.39
CA ILE A 86 -0.26 -0.93 -5.75
C ILE A 86 -1.62 -0.27 -5.47
N ILE A 87 -1.75 0.54 -4.40
CA ILE A 87 -3.02 1.21 -4.03
C ILE A 87 -3.67 1.98 -5.20
N PRO A 88 -2.95 2.81 -6.00
CA PRO A 88 -3.54 3.50 -7.14
C PRO A 88 -4.18 2.57 -8.17
N LEU A 89 -3.71 1.33 -8.25
CA LEU A 89 -4.20 0.29 -9.14
C LEU A 89 -5.33 -0.53 -8.53
N ALA A 90 -5.78 -0.23 -7.30
CA ALA A 90 -6.79 -1.02 -6.58
C ALA A 90 -8.07 -1.23 -7.38
N HIS A 91 -8.56 -0.21 -8.10
CA HIS A 91 -9.74 -0.31 -8.96
C HIS A 91 -9.64 -1.40 -10.05
N SER A 92 -8.42 -1.80 -10.42
CA SER A 92 -8.14 -2.82 -11.44
C SER A 92 -7.76 -4.19 -10.85
N ILE A 93 -7.59 -4.26 -9.53
CA ILE A 93 -7.18 -5.45 -8.77
C ILE A 93 -8.39 -6.02 -8.02
N VAL A 94 -9.19 -5.15 -7.38
CA VAL A 94 -10.40 -5.54 -6.66
C VAL A 94 -11.34 -6.30 -7.60
N GLY A 95 -11.75 -7.50 -7.20
CA GLY A 95 -12.60 -8.40 -7.99
C GLY A 95 -11.83 -9.41 -8.87
N ASP A 96 -10.53 -9.22 -9.10
CA ASP A 96 -9.67 -10.19 -9.79
C ASP A 96 -8.81 -10.94 -8.77
N LEU A 97 -9.32 -12.08 -8.28
CA LEU A 97 -8.67 -12.92 -7.27
C LEU A 97 -7.19 -13.23 -7.57
N PRO A 98 -6.80 -13.68 -8.78
CA PRO A 98 -5.39 -13.93 -9.08
C PRO A 98 -4.51 -12.67 -9.00
N ARG A 99 -5.02 -11.49 -9.36
CA ARG A 99 -4.27 -10.24 -9.17
C ARG A 99 -4.16 -9.88 -7.70
N THR A 100 -5.26 -9.98 -6.95
CA THR A 100 -5.27 -9.73 -5.51
C THR A 100 -4.27 -10.63 -4.80
N GLN A 101 -4.22 -11.92 -5.16
CA GLN A 101 -3.26 -12.87 -4.59
C GLN A 101 -1.81 -12.40 -4.79
N ARG A 102 -1.44 -12.01 -6.02
CA ARG A 102 -0.10 -11.49 -6.32
C ARG A 102 0.23 -10.21 -5.55
N CYS A 103 -0.76 -9.34 -5.35
CA CYS A 103 -0.58 -8.13 -4.55
C CYS A 103 -0.29 -8.47 -3.09
N PHE A 104 -1.00 -9.44 -2.51
CA PHE A 104 -0.75 -9.92 -1.16
C PHE A 104 0.65 -10.53 -1.04
N GLU A 105 1.01 -11.43 -1.95
CA GLU A 105 2.34 -12.05 -2.01
C GLU A 105 3.46 -11.00 -2.11
N SER A 106 3.28 -9.96 -2.94
CA SER A 106 4.27 -8.91 -3.15
C SER A 106 4.48 -7.98 -1.95
N VAL A 107 3.45 -7.77 -1.12
CA VAL A 107 3.53 -6.88 0.05
C VAL A 107 3.97 -7.65 1.29
N LEU A 108 3.45 -8.87 1.49
CA LEU A 108 3.80 -9.72 2.63
C LEU A 108 5.14 -10.45 2.44
N GLY A 109 5.57 -10.68 1.19
CA GLY A 109 6.78 -11.43 0.87
C GLY A 109 6.65 -12.94 1.11
N GLN A 110 5.43 -13.44 1.28
CA GLN A 110 5.10 -14.84 1.57
C GLN A 110 4.08 -15.38 0.56
N PRO A 111 4.07 -16.69 0.29
CA PRO A 111 3.08 -17.30 -0.59
C PRO A 111 1.70 -17.25 0.06
N VAL A 112 0.70 -16.76 -0.69
CA VAL A 112 -0.68 -16.60 -0.23
C VAL A 112 -1.59 -17.31 -1.21
N GLN A 113 -2.61 -18.00 -0.71
CA GLN A 113 -3.66 -18.57 -1.53
C GLN A 113 -5.00 -17.93 -1.18
N LEU A 114 -5.71 -17.46 -2.22
CA LEU A 114 -7.05 -16.89 -2.08
C LEU A 114 -8.08 -17.85 -2.64
N ARG A 115 -9.15 -18.12 -1.88
CA ARG A 115 -10.26 -18.99 -2.30
C ARG A 115 -11.59 -18.40 -1.90
N VAL A 116 -12.59 -18.56 -2.75
CA VAL A 116 -13.98 -18.25 -2.39
C VAL A 116 -14.55 -19.48 -1.71
N VAL A 117 -15.03 -19.30 -0.49
CA VAL A 117 -15.64 -20.37 0.33
C VAL A 117 -17.14 -20.12 0.48
N ALA A 118 -17.85 -21.17 0.91
CA ALA A 118 -19.27 -21.08 1.16
C ALA A 118 -19.58 -20.00 2.22
N PRO A 119 -20.80 -19.42 2.20
CA PRO A 119 -21.20 -18.42 3.19
C PRO A 119 -21.01 -18.92 4.61
N LEU A 120 -20.47 -18.06 5.47
CA LEU A 120 -20.16 -18.41 6.85
C LEU A 120 -21.43 -18.67 7.65
N ARG A 121 -21.26 -19.50 8.68
CA ARG A 121 -22.30 -19.79 9.66
C ARG A 121 -21.85 -19.26 10.99
N HIS A 122 -22.67 -18.41 11.57
CA HIS A 122 -22.45 -17.79 12.87
C HIS A 122 -23.42 -18.40 13.87
N VAL A 123 -22.89 -18.99 14.93
CA VAL A 123 -23.72 -19.49 16.05
C VAL A 123 -24.14 -18.28 16.88
N LEU A 124 -25.45 -18.08 17.08
CA LEU A 124 -25.89 -17.03 17.98
C LEU A 124 -25.44 -17.37 19.41
N PRO A 125 -24.82 -16.42 20.15
CA PRO A 125 -24.42 -16.66 21.53
C PRO A 125 -25.66 -16.93 22.38
N ALA A 126 -25.88 -18.21 22.70
CA ALA A 126 -26.85 -18.61 23.70
C ALA A 126 -26.22 -18.38 25.07
N THR A 127 -26.51 -17.24 25.71
CA THR A 127 -26.08 -17.01 27.10
C THR A 127 -26.72 -18.09 27.99
N PRO A 128 -25.93 -18.92 28.70
CA PRO A 128 -26.48 -19.91 29.62
C PRO A 128 -27.12 -19.16 30.80
N GLY A 129 -28.45 -19.14 30.84
CA GLY A 129 -29.23 -18.43 31.85
C GLY A 129 -29.94 -17.15 31.36
N SER A 130 -29.65 -16.67 30.14
CA SER A 130 -30.57 -15.72 29.49
C SER A 130 -31.73 -16.53 28.93
N HIS A 131 -32.93 -16.31 29.45
CA HIS A 131 -34.13 -16.69 28.72
C HIS A 131 -34.10 -15.99 27.34
N PRO A 132 -34.67 -16.58 26.27
CA PRO A 132 -34.79 -15.97 24.95
C PRO A 132 -35.78 -14.77 24.95
N SER A 133 -35.67 -13.88 25.94
CA SER A 133 -36.69 -12.89 26.31
C SER A 133 -36.19 -11.44 26.24
N GLU A 134 -35.23 -11.11 25.37
CA GLU A 134 -35.10 -9.70 24.98
C GLU A 134 -36.18 -9.28 23.98
N GLY A 135 -36.94 -10.24 23.44
CA GLY A 135 -38.23 -9.97 22.81
C GLY A 135 -39.19 -11.14 22.96
N THR A 136 -40.33 -10.92 23.60
CA THR A 136 -41.48 -11.83 23.50
C THR A 136 -42.00 -11.82 22.07
N LEU A 137 -42.56 -12.93 21.56
CA LEU A 137 -43.09 -13.04 20.19
C LEU A 137 -44.08 -11.93 19.80
N GLY A 138 -44.71 -11.26 20.78
CA GLY A 138 -45.59 -10.11 20.55
C GLY A 138 -44.89 -8.75 20.43
N ASN A 139 -43.62 -8.64 20.81
CA ASN A 139 -42.84 -7.39 20.81
C ASN A 139 -41.72 -7.38 19.75
N LEU A 140 -41.58 -8.45 18.97
CA LEU A 140 -40.57 -8.55 17.91
C LEU A 140 -41.19 -8.25 16.54
N ALA A 141 -40.48 -7.47 15.73
CA ALA A 141 -40.86 -7.22 14.35
C ALA A 141 -40.08 -8.15 13.40
N LEU A 142 -40.81 -8.88 12.57
CA LEU A 142 -40.24 -9.77 11.55
C LEU A 142 -39.43 -8.94 10.54
N GLY A 143 -38.18 -9.34 10.28
CA GLY A 143 -37.27 -8.62 9.38
C GLY A 143 -36.53 -7.42 10.00
N ARG A 144 -36.76 -7.11 11.28
CA ARG A 144 -36.00 -6.07 12.01
C ARG A 144 -35.24 -6.65 13.19
N ASP A 145 -35.95 -7.33 14.10
CA ASP A 145 -35.40 -7.73 15.40
C ASP A 145 -35.62 -9.23 15.70
N LEU A 146 -36.34 -9.95 14.84
CA LEU A 146 -36.62 -11.37 15.01
C LEU A 146 -35.57 -12.23 14.28
N VAL A 147 -34.75 -12.92 15.06
CA VAL A 147 -33.91 -14.03 14.57
C VAL A 147 -34.40 -15.32 15.25
N LEU A 148 -34.69 -16.35 14.45
CA LEU A 148 -35.00 -17.66 14.99
C LEU A 148 -33.72 -18.22 15.62
N GLY A 149 -33.77 -18.53 16.91
CA GLY A 149 -32.60 -19.01 17.65
C GLY A 149 -31.93 -20.21 16.96
N GLY A 150 -30.60 -20.28 17.05
CA GLY A 150 -29.79 -21.31 16.39
C GLY A 150 -28.59 -20.70 15.66
N GLU A 151 -28.31 -21.20 14.45
CA GLU A 151 -27.26 -20.70 13.56
C GLU A 151 -27.84 -19.73 12.54
N TYR A 152 -27.17 -18.61 12.34
CA TYR A 152 -27.42 -17.70 11.23
C TYR A 152 -26.38 -17.96 10.13
N GLN A 153 -26.83 -18.13 8.89
CA GLN A 153 -25.94 -18.27 7.75
C GLN A 153 -25.96 -16.99 6.92
N GLU A 154 -24.79 -16.53 6.53
CA GLU A 154 -24.69 -15.39 5.62
C GLU A 154 -25.19 -15.73 4.22
N THR A 155 -25.54 -14.68 3.46
CA THR A 155 -25.99 -14.86 2.08
C THR A 155 -24.84 -14.83 1.09
N LEU A 156 -23.80 -14.04 1.38
CA LEU A 156 -22.66 -13.85 0.49
C LEU A 156 -21.57 -14.89 0.78
N PRO A 157 -20.82 -15.32 -0.25
CA PRO A 157 -19.66 -16.18 -0.04
C PRO A 157 -18.56 -15.40 0.68
N ALA A 158 -17.78 -16.11 1.49
CA ALA A 158 -16.62 -15.53 2.14
C ALA A 158 -15.33 -15.77 1.35
N LEU A 159 -14.31 -14.96 1.64
CA LEU A 159 -12.98 -15.07 1.09
C LEU A 159 -12.06 -15.73 2.13
N GLU A 160 -11.52 -16.89 1.80
CA GLU A 160 -10.48 -17.56 2.56
C GLU A 160 -9.10 -17.11 2.06
N ILE A 161 -8.27 -16.65 2.99
CA ILE A 161 -6.89 -16.20 2.77
C ILE A 161 -5.98 -17.16 3.53
N THR A 162 -5.29 -18.04 2.81
CA THR A 162 -4.35 -19.01 3.40
C THR A 162 -2.92 -18.51 3.21
N LEU A 163 -2.22 -18.20 4.30
CA LEU A 163 -0.78 -17.95 4.29
C LEU A 163 -0.03 -19.28 4.34
N GLN A 164 0.82 -19.53 3.34
CA GLN A 164 1.50 -20.81 3.19
C GLN A 164 2.94 -20.77 3.68
N LYS A 165 3.46 -21.94 4.08
CA LYS A 165 4.87 -22.19 4.42
C LYS A 165 5.39 -21.28 5.53
N LEU A 166 4.57 -20.99 6.53
CA LEU A 166 4.98 -20.17 7.66
C LEU A 166 5.95 -20.94 8.57
N SER A 167 7.02 -20.27 8.98
CA SER A 167 7.84 -20.71 10.11
C SER A 167 7.17 -20.36 11.45
N VAL A 168 7.61 -21.02 12.54
CA VAL A 168 7.08 -20.75 13.89
C VAL A 168 7.27 -19.30 14.29
N ALA A 169 8.44 -18.72 14.01
CA ALA A 169 8.72 -17.32 14.29
C ALA A 169 7.79 -16.37 13.50
N GLU A 170 7.52 -16.66 12.22
CA GLU A 170 6.59 -15.84 11.43
C GLU A 170 5.16 -15.97 11.95
N LEU A 171 4.71 -17.17 12.30
CA LEU A 171 3.38 -17.38 12.88
C LEU A 171 3.22 -16.56 14.18
N GLU A 172 4.22 -16.58 15.07
CA GLU A 172 4.21 -15.79 16.29
C GLU A 172 4.07 -14.29 15.99
N THR A 173 4.74 -13.78 14.95
CA THR A 173 4.61 -12.36 14.56
C THR A 173 3.20 -12.00 14.07
N TYR A 174 2.51 -12.92 13.38
CA TYR A 174 1.11 -12.71 12.98
C TYR A 174 0.16 -12.75 14.19
N LEU A 175 0.41 -13.64 15.14
CA LEU A 175 -0.41 -13.77 16.35
C LEU A 175 -0.18 -12.62 17.36
N ALA A 176 1.02 -12.04 17.37
CA ALA A 176 1.39 -10.92 18.24
C ALA A 176 0.95 -9.54 17.69
N ASP A 177 0.19 -9.50 16.59
CA ASP A 177 -0.25 -8.27 15.92
C ASP A 177 0.91 -7.34 15.54
N GLU A 178 2.02 -7.93 15.07
CA GLU A 178 3.15 -7.17 14.56
C GLU A 178 2.89 -6.62 13.15
N TRP A 179 3.93 -6.07 12.51
CA TRP A 179 3.83 -5.47 11.19
C TRP A 179 3.21 -6.39 10.11
N PRO A 180 3.43 -7.72 10.07
CA PRO A 180 2.84 -8.58 9.03
C PRO A 180 1.33 -8.69 9.17
N ALA A 181 0.83 -8.81 10.40
CA ALA A 181 -0.61 -8.83 10.70
C ALA A 181 -1.28 -7.51 10.30
N LYS A 182 -0.65 -6.38 10.64
CA LYS A 182 -1.13 -5.05 10.24
C LYS A 182 -1.14 -4.85 8.73
N ALA A 183 -0.11 -5.34 8.04
CA ALA A 183 -0.06 -5.32 6.58
C ALA A 183 -1.19 -6.14 5.97
N LEU A 184 -1.46 -7.34 6.49
CA LEU A 184 -2.56 -8.20 6.05
C LEU A 184 -3.92 -7.51 6.25
N HIS A 185 -4.16 -6.92 7.42
CA HIS A 185 -5.38 -6.18 7.69
C HIS A 185 -5.58 -5.01 6.71
N LEU A 186 -4.52 -4.24 6.44
CA LEU A 186 -4.56 -3.14 5.47
C LEU A 186 -4.84 -3.63 4.05
N LEU A 187 -4.21 -4.72 3.63
CA LEU A 187 -4.47 -5.33 2.33
C LEU A 187 -5.94 -5.76 2.21
N CYS A 188 -6.51 -6.35 3.26
CA CYS A 188 -7.94 -6.69 3.29
C CYS A 188 -8.80 -5.42 3.15
N THR A 189 -8.46 -4.36 3.88
CA THR A 189 -9.20 -3.08 3.84
C THR A 189 -9.22 -2.44 2.45
N TYR A 190 -8.13 -2.56 1.70
CA TYR A 190 -8.00 -1.90 0.38
C TYR A 190 -8.43 -2.77 -0.81
N PHE A 191 -8.20 -4.08 -0.74
CA PHE A 191 -8.34 -4.98 -1.89
C PHE A 191 -9.50 -5.97 -1.78
N VAL A 192 -10.16 -6.06 -0.63
CA VAL A 192 -11.36 -6.88 -0.44
C VAL A 192 -12.58 -5.97 -0.39
N ALA A 193 -13.67 -6.42 -1.02
CA ALA A 193 -14.93 -5.68 -0.98
C ALA A 193 -15.48 -5.65 0.45
N PHE A 194 -16.02 -4.50 0.85
CA PHE A 194 -16.53 -4.28 2.20
C PHE A 194 -17.59 -5.30 2.66
N GLU A 195 -18.39 -5.81 1.72
CA GLU A 195 -19.47 -6.77 2.01
C GLU A 195 -18.98 -8.23 2.11
N THR A 196 -17.69 -8.49 1.85
CA THR A 196 -17.14 -9.85 1.82
C THR A 196 -16.47 -10.18 3.14
N ASP A 197 -16.99 -11.20 3.80
CA ASP A 197 -16.37 -11.79 4.98
C ASP A 197 -15.02 -12.43 4.64
N VAL A 198 -14.04 -12.25 5.53
CA VAL A 198 -12.68 -12.74 5.34
C VAL A 198 -12.31 -13.74 6.43
N VAL A 199 -11.85 -14.93 6.03
CA VAL A 199 -11.31 -15.96 6.91
C VAL A 199 -9.83 -16.11 6.65
N VAL A 200 -8.99 -15.89 7.67
CA VAL A 200 -7.55 -16.07 7.55
C VAL A 200 -7.14 -17.43 8.10
N GLN A 201 -6.38 -18.19 7.32
CA GLN A 201 -5.80 -19.47 7.70
C GLN A 201 -4.28 -19.42 7.61
N TYR A 202 -3.62 -20.06 8.56
CA TYR A 202 -2.15 -20.13 8.64
C TYR A 202 -1.72 -21.58 8.41
N GLU A 203 -1.01 -21.84 7.32
CA GLU A 203 -0.46 -23.16 6.99
C GLU A 203 1.05 -23.16 7.26
N MET A 204 1.47 -23.99 8.20
CA MET A 204 2.85 -24.11 8.63
C MET A 204 3.69 -24.86 7.59
N ALA A 205 4.94 -24.43 7.41
CA ALA A 205 5.92 -25.24 6.69
C ALA A 205 6.16 -26.52 7.49
N THR A 206 5.72 -27.67 6.97
CA THR A 206 6.03 -28.96 7.58
C THR A 206 7.56 -29.12 7.59
N PRO A 207 8.24 -29.13 8.75
CA PRO A 207 9.64 -29.53 8.77
C PRO A 207 9.69 -30.95 8.22
N THR A 208 10.65 -31.24 7.33
CA THR A 208 10.98 -32.62 7.00
C THR A 208 11.32 -33.31 8.31
N LEU A 209 10.39 -34.10 8.83
CA LEU A 209 10.58 -34.93 10.01
C LEU A 209 11.65 -35.96 9.65
N SER A 210 12.91 -35.62 9.89
CA SER A 210 14.02 -36.54 9.73
C SER A 210 14.10 -37.41 10.97
N PHE A 211 13.72 -38.67 10.82
CA PHE A 211 13.94 -39.69 11.84
C PHE A 211 15.44 -40.05 11.84
N SER A 212 16.17 -39.59 12.85
CA SER A 212 17.55 -40.02 13.11
C SER A 212 17.56 -41.06 14.22
N LEU A 213 17.96 -42.31 13.90
CA LEU A 213 18.26 -43.32 14.91
C LEU A 213 19.53 -42.92 15.66
N GLY A 214 19.39 -42.55 16.93
CA GLY A 214 20.51 -42.43 17.86
C GLY A 214 20.62 -43.69 18.73
N GLU A 215 21.84 -44.10 19.07
CA GLU A 215 22.09 -45.10 20.11
C GLU A 215 22.31 -44.39 21.45
N GLY A 216 21.39 -44.56 22.42
CA GLY A 216 21.47 -43.95 23.75
C GLY A 216 20.12 -43.97 24.51
N GLU A 217 20.12 -43.58 25.79
CA GLU A 217 18.90 -43.50 26.62
C GLU A 217 17.89 -42.43 26.13
N GLU A 218 18.32 -41.48 25.30
CA GLU A 218 17.47 -40.48 24.64
C GLU A 218 17.05 -40.89 23.21
N ALA A 219 17.07 -42.18 22.90
CA ALA A 219 16.62 -42.67 21.61
C ALA A 219 15.10 -42.49 21.43
N PRO A 220 14.64 -42.01 20.26
CA PRO A 220 13.22 -41.80 20.02
C PRO A 220 12.45 -43.14 20.01
N VAL A 221 11.37 -43.22 20.79
CA VAL A 221 10.55 -44.42 20.98
C VAL A 221 9.41 -44.42 19.97
N LEU A 222 9.34 -45.50 19.18
CA LEU A 222 8.34 -45.68 18.14
C LEU A 222 6.92 -45.58 18.72
N GLY A 223 6.15 -44.60 18.23
CA GLY A 223 4.77 -44.36 18.65
C GLY A 223 4.57 -43.32 19.77
N TYR A 224 5.65 -42.76 20.33
CA TYR A 224 5.58 -41.65 21.30
C TYR A 224 6.31 -40.40 20.82
N THR A 225 7.55 -40.55 20.34
CA THR A 225 8.39 -39.41 19.93
C THR A 225 8.82 -39.46 18.46
N THR A 226 8.47 -40.53 17.76
CA THR A 226 8.75 -40.72 16.34
C THR A 226 7.62 -40.17 15.47
N GLY A 227 7.51 -38.84 15.39
CA GLY A 227 6.68 -38.15 14.40
C GLY A 227 5.17 -38.26 14.63
N GLY A 228 4.57 -37.17 15.11
CA GLY A 228 3.12 -37.03 15.15
C GLY A 228 2.66 -35.90 16.07
N ILE A 229 3.00 -34.66 15.69
CA ILE A 229 2.15 -33.46 15.46
C ILE A 229 3.11 -32.37 14.97
#